data_AF-A0A1Z5T0X5-F1
#
_entry.id   AF-A0A1Z5T0X5-F1
#
_cell.length_a   1.000
_cell.length_b   1.000
_cell.length_c   1.000
_cell.angle_alpha   90.00
_cell.angle_beta   90.00
_cell.angle_gamma   90.00
#
_symmetry.space_group_name_H-M   'P 1'
#
loop_
_entity.id
_entity.type
_entity.pdbx_description
1 polymer ?
#
loop_
_entity_poly.entity_id
_entity_poly.type
_entity_poly.pdbx_seq_one_letter_code
_entity_poly.pdbx_strand_id
1 'polypeptide(L)'
;MWSYYPPLSGLEKTHRLQLAVHEAAGGSIDGGAKLVSWAMQANAIRDQITASFGTWCYSTPDERAIWGNTMAERVRHGGMRQKGLEMGIATEADLKEMAEAWDEWVATEDACLGCMHGEILIRK
;
A
#
# COMPACT_ATOMS: atom_id res chain seq x y z
N MET A 1 4.51 2.02 -4.82
CA MET A 1 4.93 3.22 -4.06
C MET A 1 3.77 4.19 -4.05
N TRP A 2 3.40 4.72 -2.88
CA TRP A 2 2.38 5.75 -2.78
C TRP A 2 2.93 7.12 -3.16
N SER A 3 2.10 7.91 -3.83
CA SER A 3 2.28 9.36 -3.99
C SER A 3 1.09 10.03 -3.35
N TYR A 4 1.29 10.93 -2.39
CA TYR A 4 0.19 11.49 -1.61
C TYR A 4 0.47 12.93 -1.17
N TYR A 5 -0.62 13.64 -0.87
CA TYR A 5 -0.64 14.97 -0.28
C TYR A 5 -1.76 15.04 0.77
N PRO A 6 -1.60 15.79 1.87
CA PRO A 6 -0.34 16.42 2.34
C PRO A 6 0.71 15.38 2.81
N PRO A 7 2.00 15.76 2.91
CA PRO A 7 3.08 14.85 3.29
C PRO A 7 3.12 14.63 4.82
N LEU A 8 2.07 14.03 5.37
CA LEU A 8 1.96 13.74 6.81
C LEU A 8 2.93 12.62 7.21
N SER A 9 3.69 12.82 8.29
CA SER A 9 4.66 11.84 8.79
C SER A 9 4.01 10.49 9.10
N GLY A 10 2.80 10.49 9.65
CA GLY A 10 2.05 9.27 9.96
C GLY A 10 1.70 8.44 8.72
N LEU A 11 1.46 9.06 7.55
CA LEU A 11 1.23 8.35 6.29
C LEU A 11 2.53 7.70 5.78
N GLU A 12 3.65 8.40 5.88
CA GLU A 12 4.96 7.83 5.54
C GLU A 12 5.30 6.63 6.44
N LYS A 13 5.12 6.78 7.75
CA LYS A 13 5.31 5.72 8.74
C LYS A 13 4.40 4.52 8.45
N THR A 14 3.13 4.77 8.10
CA THR A 14 2.19 3.70 7.72
C THR A 14 2.70 2.94 6.50
N HIS A 15 3.14 3.64 5.45
CA HIS A 15 3.66 2.99 4.24
C HIS A 15 4.89 2.12 4.55
N ARG A 16 5.84 2.63 5.34
CA ARG A 16 7.02 1.86 5.78
C ARG A 16 6.64 0.61 6.57
N LEU A 17 5.71 0.75 7.52
CA LEU A 17 5.19 -0.38 8.30
C LEU A 17 4.53 -1.44 7.39
N GLN A 18 3.70 -1.01 6.44
CA GLN A 18 3.02 -1.92 5.52
C GLN A 18 4.01 -2.73 4.67
N LEU A 19 5.06 -2.08 4.14
CA LEU A 19 6.10 -2.76 3.36
C LEU A 19 6.84 -3.79 4.21
N ALA A 20 7.29 -3.39 5.40
CA ALA A 20 8.01 -4.29 6.30
C ALA A 20 7.15 -5.49 6.74
N VAL A 21 5.87 -5.28 7.02
CA VAL A 21 4.93 -6.37 7.34
C VAL A 21 4.70 -7.28 6.12
N HIS A 22 4.62 -6.73 4.90
CA HIS A 22 4.52 -7.54 3.68
C HIS A 22 5.74 -8.44 3.49
N GLU A 23 6.95 -7.89 3.62
CA GLU A 23 8.20 -8.67 3.50
C GLU A 23 8.28 -9.75 4.57
N ALA A 24 7.93 -9.43 5.82
CA ALA A 24 7.92 -10.37 6.92
C ALA A 24 6.92 -11.52 6.74
N ALA A 25 5.84 -11.28 5.99
CA ALA A 25 4.86 -12.28 5.63
C ALA A 25 5.28 -13.11 4.39
N GLY A 26 6.48 -12.89 3.84
CA GLY A 26 6.97 -13.55 2.63
C GLY A 26 6.45 -12.93 1.32
N GLY A 27 5.79 -11.77 1.39
CA GLY A 27 5.35 -11.01 0.23
C GLY A 27 6.48 -10.24 -0.45
N SER A 28 6.28 -9.89 -1.72
CA SER A 28 7.21 -9.04 -2.48
C SER A 28 6.64 -7.62 -2.61
N ILE A 29 7.42 -6.63 -2.18
CA ILE A 29 7.06 -5.21 -2.18
C ILE A 29 7.11 -4.56 -3.59
N ASP A 30 7.76 -5.24 -4.53
CA ASP A 30 7.96 -4.83 -5.92
C ASP A 30 7.35 -5.83 -6.92
N GLY A 31 6.41 -6.66 -6.44
CA GLY A 31 5.84 -7.77 -7.21
C GLY A 31 5.26 -7.36 -8.55
N GLY A 32 4.60 -6.20 -8.61
CA GLY A 32 4.07 -5.63 -9.85
C GLY A 32 5.12 -5.48 -10.96
N ALA A 33 6.33 -5.05 -10.61
CA ALA A 33 7.44 -4.91 -11.58
C ALA A 33 8.06 -6.27 -11.96
N LYS A 34 7.85 -7.30 -11.13
CA LYS A 34 8.39 -8.65 -11.33
C LYS A 34 7.44 -9.60 -12.05
N LEU A 35 6.18 -9.22 -12.29
CA LEU A 35 5.15 -10.10 -12.85
C LEU A 35 5.58 -10.80 -14.15
N VAL A 36 6.21 -10.08 -15.08
CA VAL A 36 6.69 -10.67 -16.34
C VAL A 36 7.80 -11.70 -16.09
N SER A 37 8.73 -11.40 -15.18
CA SER A 37 9.80 -12.32 -14.79
C SER A 37 9.23 -13.58 -14.15
N TRP A 38 8.27 -13.43 -13.24
CA TRP A 38 7.59 -14.56 -12.58
C TRP A 38 6.81 -15.42 -13.57
N ALA A 39 6.09 -14.82 -14.53
CA ALA A 39 5.39 -15.56 -15.56
C ALA A 39 6.35 -16.39 -16.43
N MET A 40 7.50 -15.82 -16.83
CA MET A 40 8.53 -16.54 -17.59
C MET A 40 9.18 -17.66 -16.77
N GLN A 41 9.44 -17.45 -15.48
CA GLN A 41 9.93 -18.49 -14.57
C GLN A 41 8.91 -19.63 -14.41
N ALA A 42 7.62 -19.34 -14.60
CA ALA A 42 6.53 -20.32 -14.65
C ALA A 42 6.31 -20.91 -16.06
N ASN A 43 7.24 -20.71 -17.00
CA ASN A 43 7.23 -21.22 -18.38
C ASN A 43 6.22 -20.56 -19.34
N ALA A 44 5.71 -19.36 -19.04
CA ALA A 44 4.96 -18.59 -20.03
C ALA A 44 5.89 -18.06 -21.14
N ILE A 45 5.43 -18.09 -22.39
CA ILE A 45 6.21 -17.59 -23.54
C ILE A 45 6.13 -16.06 -23.57
N ARG A 46 7.25 -15.39 -23.84
CA ARG A 46 7.33 -13.93 -23.71
C ARG A 46 6.37 -13.18 -24.65
N ASP A 47 6.15 -13.70 -25.86
CA ASP A 47 5.26 -13.14 -26.88
C ASP A 47 3.77 -13.19 -26.50
N GLN A 48 3.40 -14.11 -25.61
CA GLN A 48 2.06 -14.27 -25.06
C GLN A 48 1.75 -13.32 -23.90
N ILE A 49 2.75 -12.60 -23.37
CA ILE A 49 2.62 -11.73 -22.20
C ILE A 49 2.50 -10.26 -22.63
N THR A 50 1.36 -9.65 -22.33
CA THR A 50 1.19 -8.19 -22.36
C THR A 50 1.35 -7.64 -20.96
N ALA A 51 2.26 -6.69 -20.73
CA ALA A 51 2.44 -6.01 -19.45
C ALA A 51 1.83 -4.60 -19.50
N SER A 52 1.19 -4.19 -18.41
CA SER A 52 0.68 -2.84 -18.20
C SER A 52 0.95 -2.38 -16.77
N PHE A 53 0.78 -1.08 -16.54
CA PHE A 53 0.68 -0.51 -15.21
C PHE A 53 -0.63 0.25 -15.10
N GLY A 54 -1.34 0.02 -14.00
CA GLY A 54 -2.52 0.77 -13.61
C GLY A 54 -2.21 1.72 -12.45
N THR A 55 -3.13 2.65 -12.22
CA THR A 55 -3.10 3.51 -11.03
C THR A 55 -4.46 3.47 -10.33
N TRP A 56 -4.43 3.45 -9.01
CA TRP A 56 -5.57 3.88 -8.20
C TRP A 56 -5.33 5.31 -7.75
N CYS A 57 -6.39 6.09 -7.70
CA CYS A 57 -6.40 7.46 -7.21
C CYS A 57 -7.54 7.59 -6.20
N TYR A 58 -7.23 8.09 -5.02
CA TYR A 58 -8.20 8.41 -3.98
C TYR A 58 -8.12 9.91 -3.71
N SER A 59 -9.13 10.66 -4.12
CA SER A 59 -9.10 12.12 -4.03
C SER A 59 -10.46 12.76 -3.72
N THR A 60 -11.57 12.13 -4.11
CA THR A 60 -12.89 12.63 -3.72
C THR A 60 -13.16 12.39 -2.23
N PRO A 61 -14.07 13.14 -1.58
CA PRO A 61 -14.40 12.93 -0.17
C PRO A 61 -14.76 11.48 0.17
N ASP A 62 -15.55 10.82 -0.68
CA ASP A 62 -15.97 9.43 -0.47
C ASP A 62 -14.80 8.45 -0.64
N GLU A 63 -13.97 8.63 -1.67
CA GLU A 63 -12.76 7.81 -1.87
C GLU A 63 -11.77 7.98 -0.72
N ARG A 64 -11.59 9.20 -0.23
CA ARG A 64 -10.75 9.49 0.93
C ARG A 64 -11.29 8.79 2.16
N ALA A 65 -12.58 8.92 2.44
CA ALA A 65 -13.22 8.28 3.59
C ALA A 65 -13.08 6.75 3.52
N ILE A 66 -13.30 6.14 2.36
CA ILE A 66 -13.17 4.68 2.18
C ILE A 66 -11.73 4.24 2.44
N TRP A 67 -10.77 4.85 1.74
CA TRP A 67 -9.38 4.42 1.81
C TRP A 67 -8.73 4.74 3.16
N GLY A 68 -8.86 6.00 3.60
CA GLY A 68 -8.25 6.49 4.83
C GLY A 68 -8.78 5.78 6.07
N ASN A 69 -10.10 5.60 6.19
CA ASN A 69 -10.67 4.87 7.34
C ASN A 69 -10.23 3.40 7.35
N THR A 70 -10.17 2.75 6.18
CA THR A 70 -9.67 1.36 6.09
C THR A 70 -8.21 1.26 6.57
N MET A 71 -7.37 2.22 6.19
CA MET A 71 -5.97 2.24 6.61
C MET A 71 -5.81 2.58 8.10
N ALA A 72 -6.59 3.54 8.60
CA ALA A 72 -6.63 3.88 10.02
C ALA A 72 -6.99 2.65 10.87
N GLU A 73 -8.04 1.89 10.50
CA GLU A 73 -8.45 0.69 11.22
C GLU A 73 -7.38 -0.41 11.21
N ARG A 74 -6.66 -0.59 10.09
CA ARG A 74 -5.56 -1.57 10.01
C ARG A 74 -4.42 -1.24 10.98
N VAL A 75 -4.15 0.05 11.19
CA VAL A 75 -3.13 0.54 12.13
C VAL A 75 -3.63 0.50 13.58
N ARG A 76 -4.92 0.78 13.84
CA ARG A 76 -5.51 0.76 15.19
C ARG A 76 -5.73 -0.64 15.75
N HIS A 77 -6.21 -1.57 14.92
CA HIS A 77 -6.73 -2.85 15.39
C HIS A 77 -6.39 -4.04 14.48
N GLY A 78 -5.82 -3.80 13.30
CA GLY A 78 -5.56 -4.86 12.32
C GLY A 78 -4.29 -5.68 12.57
N GLY A 79 -4.09 -6.71 11.72
CA GLY A 79 -2.88 -7.53 11.73
C GLY A 79 -1.60 -6.74 11.45
N MET A 80 -1.69 -5.60 10.77
CA MET A 80 -0.55 -4.69 10.57
C MET A 80 -0.02 -4.16 11.91
N ARG A 81 -0.92 -3.78 12.82
CA ARG A 81 -0.58 -3.36 14.18
C ARG A 81 0.12 -4.46 14.95
N GLN A 82 -0.54 -5.62 15.04
CA GLN A 82 -0.04 -6.76 15.80
C GLN A 82 1.36 -7.13 15.33
N LYS A 83 1.54 -7.30 14.01
CA LYS A 83 2.82 -7.67 13.44
C LYS A 83 3.88 -6.59 13.62
N GLY A 84 3.50 -5.32 13.50
CA GLY A 84 4.39 -4.18 13.72
C GLY A 84 4.97 -4.13 15.14
N LEU A 85 4.14 -4.39 16.15
CA LEU A 85 4.57 -4.46 17.55
C LEU A 85 5.41 -5.71 17.83
N GLU A 86 4.94 -6.89 17.38
CA GLU A 86 5.65 -8.17 17.57
C GLU A 86 7.07 -8.14 17.01
N MET A 87 7.25 -7.46 15.87
CA MET A 87 8.54 -7.31 15.21
C MET A 87 9.36 -6.11 15.69
N GLY A 88 8.81 -5.26 16.57
CA GLY A 88 9.46 -4.03 17.02
C GLY A 88 9.66 -2.98 15.91
N ILE A 89 8.90 -3.04 14.83
CA ILE A 89 8.98 -2.09 13.70
C ILE A 89 8.30 -0.76 14.05
N ALA A 90 7.25 -0.82 14.88
CA ALA A 90 6.49 0.33 15.33
C ALA A 90 6.25 0.25 16.84
N THR A 91 6.12 1.41 17.48
CA THR A 91 5.65 1.52 18.86
C THR A 91 4.16 1.85 18.91
N GLU A 92 3.55 1.73 20.09
CA GLU A 92 2.17 2.20 20.34
C GLU A 92 2.00 3.69 19.97
N ALA A 93 3.02 4.51 20.26
CA ALA A 93 3.01 5.93 19.92
C ALA A 93 3.04 6.15 18.40
N ASP A 94 3.87 5.39 17.67
CA ASP A 94 3.92 5.46 16.20
C ASP A 94 2.58 5.06 15.58
N LEU A 95 1.96 3.99 16.07
CA LEU A 95 0.66 3.52 15.57
C LEU A 95 -0.46 4.52 15.83
N LYS A 96 -0.42 5.20 16.98
CA LYS A 96 -1.35 6.28 17.29
C LYS A 96 -1.16 7.46 16.31
N GLU A 97 0.08 7.91 16.09
CA GLU A 97 0.39 8.98 15.13
C GLU A 97 -0.06 8.62 13.71
N MET A 98 0.19 7.38 13.28
CA MET A 98 -0.26 6.87 11.98
C MET A 98 -1.79 6.95 11.83
N ALA A 99 -2.54 6.54 12.86
CA ALA A 99 -4.00 6.59 12.82
C ALA A 99 -4.54 8.02 12.80
N GLU A 100 -3.99 8.91 13.61
CA GLU A 100 -4.35 10.33 13.64
C GLU A 100 -4.05 11.02 12.29
N ALA A 101 -2.93 10.68 11.64
CA ALA A 101 -2.60 11.20 10.32
C ALA A 101 -3.58 10.72 9.22
N TRP A 102 -4.13 9.51 9.33
CA TRP A 102 -5.19 9.07 8.42
C TRP A 102 -6.48 9.84 8.63
N ASP A 103 -6.88 10.09 9.88
CA ASP A 103 -8.05 10.92 10.18
C ASP A 103 -7.89 12.35 9.63
N GLU A 104 -6.69 12.93 9.80
CA GLU A 104 -6.34 14.25 9.24
C GLU A 104 -6.40 14.24 7.71
N TRP A 105 -5.81 13.23 7.06
CA TRP A 105 -5.81 13.12 5.61
C TRP A 105 -7.23 12.97 5.04
N VAL A 106 -8.11 12.22 5.70
CA VAL A 106 -9.52 12.09 5.30
C VAL A 106 -10.24 13.44 5.37
N ALA A 107 -9.99 14.21 6.43
CA ALA A 107 -10.62 15.51 6.66
C ALA A 107 -10.06 16.64 5.77
N THR A 108 -8.89 16.46 5.18
CA THR A 108 -8.21 17.48 4.37
C THR A 108 -8.84 17.59 2.98
N GLU A 109 -9.30 18.79 2.61
CA GLU A 109 -10.11 19.01 1.40
C GLU A 109 -9.38 18.69 0.09
N ASP A 110 -8.09 18.99 0.02
CA ASP A 110 -7.23 18.81 -1.16
C ASP A 110 -6.31 17.58 -1.07
N ALA A 111 -6.56 16.71 -0.08
CA ALA A 111 -5.80 15.49 0.07
C ALA A 111 -6.03 14.53 -1.11
N CYS A 112 -4.96 13.88 -1.53
CA CYS A 112 -4.99 12.86 -2.57
C CYS A 112 -3.94 11.77 -2.32
N LEU A 113 -4.21 10.57 -2.82
CA LEU A 113 -3.28 9.44 -2.75
C LEU A 113 -3.39 8.59 -4.01
N GLY A 114 -2.26 8.39 -4.67
CA GLY A 114 -2.09 7.58 -5.86
C GLY A 114 -1.23 6.34 -5.60
N CYS A 115 -1.65 5.20 -6.16
CA CYS A 115 -0.95 3.92 -6.08
C CYS A 115 -0.77 3.31 -7.47
N MET A 116 0.47 3.24 -7.94
CA MET A 116 0.80 2.48 -9.16
C MET A 116 0.91 0.98 -8.85
N HIS A 117 0.35 0.14 -9.71
CA HIS A 117 0.41 -1.31 -9.64
C HIS A 117 0.70 -1.92 -11.02
N GLY A 118 1.46 -3.01 -11.04
CA GLY A 118 1.78 -3.73 -12.27
C GLY A 118 0.71 -4.78 -12.58
N GLU A 119 0.49 -5.02 -13.87
CA GLU A 119 -0.48 -5.97 -14.39
C GLU A 119 0.15 -6.75 -15.54
N ILE A 120 -0.27 -8.01 -15.71
CA ILE A 120 0.03 -8.77 -16.92
C ILE A 120 -1.22 -9.51 -17.40
N LEU A 121 -1.35 -9.64 -18.71
CA LEU A 121 -2.31 -10.53 -19.35
C LEU A 121 -1.55 -11.56 -20.19
N ILE A 122 -1.78 -12.83 -19.90
CA ILE A 122 -1.19 -13.96 -20.63
C ILE A 122 -2.25 -14.54 -21.54
N ARG A 123 -2.00 -14.56 -22.85
CA ARG A 123 -2.90 -15.14 -23.85
C ARG A 123 -2.30 -16.42 -24.42
N LYS A 124 -3.15 -17.33 -24.90
CA LYS A 124 -2.70 -18.55 -25.59
C LYS A 124 -2.22 -18.22 -26.99
#